data_AF-A0A924BRJ8-F1
#
_entry.id   AF-A0A924BRJ8-F1
#
_cell.length_a   1.000
_cell.length_b   1.000
_cell.length_c   1.000
_cell.angle_alpha   90.00
_cell.angle_beta   90.00
_cell.angle_gamma   90.00
#
_symmetry.space_group_name_H-M   'P 1'
#
loop_
_entity.id
_entity.type
_entity.pdbx_description
1 polymer ?
#
loop_
_entity_poly.entity_id
_entity_poly.type
_entity_poly.pdbx_seq_one_letter_code
_entity_poly.pdbx_strand_id
1 'polypeptide(L)'
;MSITLLIGVLQGTVIAILLLRSAGNRLANRYLAFLILAFAALITPYVIGFAGFYDRWPWLSFAPFSYTMAFGPLVWLYTRALIGLPTAKAWGHFIPVCAHFLSQALVFPLPLATKNWWDAIAHAPYISPLFEIATIVSIALYGTLAYRCYRAYARWLGDARADAVDFDPRWIRNFLIAMLVVTIAWTGFL
;
A
#
# COMPACT_ATOMS: atom_id res chain seq x y z
N MET A 1 8.97 -9.39 -19.89
CA MET A 1 8.50 -8.44 -18.87
C MET A 1 8.02 -9.13 -17.58
N SER A 2 7.34 -10.28 -17.64
CA SER A 2 6.89 -11.03 -16.46
C SER A 2 8.00 -11.42 -15.48
N ILE A 3 9.17 -11.87 -15.97
CA ILE A 3 10.31 -12.29 -15.12
C ILE A 3 10.83 -11.14 -14.24
N THR A 4 10.96 -9.92 -14.79
CA THR A 4 11.43 -8.76 -14.03
C THR A 4 10.46 -8.39 -12.91
N LEU A 5 9.16 -8.38 -13.19
CA LEU A 5 8.12 -8.12 -12.19
C LEU A 5 8.11 -9.21 -11.11
N LEU A 6 8.26 -10.48 -11.50
CA LEU A 6 8.34 -11.61 -10.57
C LEU A 6 9.54 -11.46 -9.62
N ILE A 7 10.72 -11.14 -10.15
CA ILE A 7 11.92 -10.91 -9.32
C ILE A 7 11.66 -9.75 -8.33
N GLY A 8 11.04 -8.66 -8.80
CA GLY A 8 10.69 -7.53 -7.94
C GLY A 8 9.73 -7.92 -6.80
N VAL A 9 8.68 -8.69 -7.11
CA VAL A 9 7.74 -9.22 -6.12
C VAL A 9 8.46 -10.12 -5.11
N LEU A 10 9.26 -11.08 -5.58
CA LEU A 10 10.01 -12.01 -4.72
C LEU A 10 10.99 -11.27 -3.79
N GLN A 11 11.76 -10.33 -4.34
CA GLN A 11 12.69 -9.52 -3.56
C GLN A 11 11.96 -8.69 -2.51
N GLY A 12 10.84 -8.04 -2.89
CA GLY A 12 9.98 -7.31 -1.96
C GLY A 12 9.47 -8.21 -0.83
N THR A 13 8.98 -9.41 -1.15
CA THR A 13 8.51 -10.39 -0.16
C THR A 13 9.63 -10.81 0.79
N VAL A 14 10.84 -11.09 0.29
CA VAL A 14 11.99 -11.43 1.14
C VAL A 14 12.32 -10.28 2.09
N ILE A 15 12.38 -9.04 1.59
CA ILE A 15 12.63 -7.85 2.43
C ILE A 15 11.55 -7.71 3.50
N ALA A 16 10.27 -7.88 3.13
CA ALA A 16 9.17 -7.81 4.08
C ALA A 16 9.30 -8.87 5.20
N ILE A 17 9.67 -10.11 4.86
CA ILE A 17 9.90 -11.17 5.85
C ILE A 17 11.05 -10.81 6.79
N LEU A 18 12.16 -10.27 6.26
CA LEU A 18 13.29 -9.83 7.09
C LEU A 18 12.89 -8.69 8.04
N LEU A 19 12.12 -7.72 7.56
CA LEU A 19 11.59 -6.63 8.39
C LEU A 19 10.68 -7.13 9.51
N LEU A 20 9.82 -8.12 9.25
CA LEU A 20 8.96 -8.73 10.26
C LEU A 20 9.74 -9.43 11.38
N ARG A 21 10.97 -9.90 11.09
CA ARG A 21 11.87 -10.57 12.04
C ARG A 21 12.85 -9.63 12.74
N SER A 22 12.93 -8.37 12.31
CA SER A 22 13.86 -7.40 12.86
C SER A 22 13.55 -7.07 14.33
N ALA A 23 14.58 -7.02 15.17
CA ALA A 23 14.44 -6.80 16.61
C ALA A 23 14.23 -5.32 16.99
N GLY A 24 14.81 -4.38 16.22
CA GLY A 24 14.68 -2.94 16.44
C GLY A 24 13.46 -2.37 15.72
N ASN A 25 12.86 -1.29 16.26
CA ASN A 25 11.70 -0.60 15.68
C ASN A 25 10.60 -1.55 15.17
N ARG A 26 10.34 -2.65 15.91
CA ARG A 26 9.51 -3.79 15.48
C ARG A 26 8.19 -3.37 14.85
N LEU A 27 7.53 -2.39 15.46
CA LEU A 27 6.23 -1.92 15.02
C LEU A 27 6.30 -1.15 13.69
N ALA A 28 7.28 -0.26 13.54
CA ALA A 28 7.52 0.43 12.27
C ALA A 28 7.90 -0.56 11.17
N ASN A 29 8.80 -1.50 11.46
CA ASN A 29 9.21 -2.52 10.49
C ASN A 29 8.05 -3.41 10.05
N ARG A 30 7.09 -3.71 10.94
CA ARG A 30 5.84 -4.41 10.58
C ARG A 30 4.99 -3.60 9.60
N TYR A 31 4.75 -2.31 9.87
CA TYR A 31 3.96 -1.48 8.94
C TYR A 31 4.64 -1.32 7.58
N LEU A 32 5.97 -1.18 7.56
CA LEU A 32 6.73 -1.14 6.30
C LEU A 32 6.66 -2.48 5.56
N ALA A 33 6.78 -3.61 6.27
CA ALA A 33 6.64 -4.93 5.67
C ALA A 33 5.26 -5.11 5.03
N PHE A 34 4.18 -4.74 5.73
CA PHE A 34 2.83 -4.79 5.16
C PHE A 34 2.65 -3.87 3.97
N LEU A 35 3.30 -2.69 3.96
CA LEU A 35 3.28 -1.80 2.81
C LEU A 35 3.94 -2.46 1.58
N ILE A 36 5.11 -3.07 1.78
CA ILE A 36 5.82 -3.79 0.72
C ILE A 36 5.00 -4.98 0.22
N LEU A 37 4.36 -5.74 1.11
CA LEU A 37 3.47 -6.84 0.73
C LEU A 37 2.24 -6.35 -0.04
N ALA A 38 1.68 -5.19 0.32
CA ALA A 38 0.57 -4.59 -0.40
C ALA A 38 0.98 -4.17 -1.83
N PHE A 39 2.20 -3.64 -2.02
CA PHE A 39 2.76 -3.40 -3.36
C PHE A 39 3.01 -4.70 -4.12
N ALA A 40 3.57 -5.72 -3.47
CA ALA A 40 3.80 -7.03 -4.07
C ALA A 40 2.48 -7.67 -4.55
N ALA A 41 1.43 -7.56 -3.75
CA ALA A 41 0.08 -8.00 -4.11
C ALA A 41 -0.45 -7.20 -5.31
N LEU A 42 -0.35 -5.87 -5.32
CA LEU A 42 -0.74 -5.03 -6.46
C LEU A 42 -0.06 -5.45 -7.77
N ILE A 43 1.22 -5.82 -7.72
CA ILE A 43 1.99 -6.22 -8.91
C ILE A 43 1.65 -7.65 -9.37
N THR A 44 1.12 -8.50 -8.47
CA THR A 44 0.88 -9.92 -8.73
C THR A 44 -0.05 -10.19 -9.94
N PRO A 45 -1.21 -9.51 -10.11
CA PRO A 45 -2.05 -9.63 -11.31
C PRO A 45 -1.29 -9.40 -12.61
N TYR A 46 -0.37 -8.43 -12.64
CA TYR A 46 0.44 -8.15 -13.83
C TYR A 46 1.44 -9.27 -14.09
N VAL A 47 2.08 -9.82 -13.05
CA VAL A 47 3.01 -10.96 -13.18
C VAL A 47 2.31 -12.16 -13.81
N ILE A 48 1.18 -12.56 -13.25
CA ILE A 48 0.44 -13.74 -13.73
C ILE A 48 -0.23 -13.47 -15.09
N GLY A 49 -0.68 -12.24 -15.34
CA GLY A 49 -1.25 -11.84 -16.62
C GLY A 49 -0.24 -11.90 -17.76
N PHE A 50 0.96 -11.32 -17.58
CA PHE A 50 2.04 -11.44 -18.58
C PHE A 50 2.59 -12.87 -18.73
N ALA A 51 2.31 -13.76 -17.77
CA ALA A 51 2.65 -15.18 -17.86
C ALA A 51 1.55 -16.03 -18.55
N GLY A 52 0.44 -15.43 -19.01
CA GLY A 52 -0.66 -16.13 -19.69
C GLY A 52 -1.61 -16.87 -18.75
N PHE A 53 -1.58 -16.60 -17.44
CA PHE A 53 -2.42 -17.33 -16.48
C PHE A 53 -3.91 -17.03 -16.69
N TYR A 54 -4.28 -15.80 -17.05
CA TYR A 54 -5.68 -15.45 -17.31
C TYR A 54 -6.24 -16.15 -18.55
N ASP A 55 -5.40 -16.47 -19.54
CA ASP A 55 -5.81 -17.24 -20.73
C ASP A 55 -6.10 -18.70 -20.37
N ARG A 56 -5.28 -19.29 -19.50
CA ARG A 56 -5.42 -20.69 -19.09
C ARG A 56 -6.45 -20.90 -17.98
N TRP A 57 -6.59 -19.92 -17.09
CA TRP A 57 -7.44 -19.93 -15.91
C TRP A 57 -8.19 -18.59 -15.77
N PRO A 58 -9.21 -18.33 -16.61
CA PRO A 58 -9.99 -17.08 -16.56
C PRO A 58 -10.71 -16.86 -15.22
N TRP A 59 -10.93 -17.91 -14.44
CA TRP A 59 -11.52 -17.82 -13.11
C TRP A 59 -10.62 -17.07 -12.11
N LEU A 60 -9.35 -16.79 -12.43
CA LEU A 60 -8.48 -15.93 -11.62
C LEU A 60 -8.92 -14.46 -11.61
N SER A 61 -9.82 -14.04 -12.50
CA SER A 61 -10.41 -12.69 -12.47
C SER A 61 -11.06 -12.40 -11.11
N PHE A 62 -10.95 -11.15 -10.65
CA PHE A 62 -11.35 -10.69 -9.32
C PHE A 62 -10.57 -11.29 -8.14
N ALA A 63 -9.44 -11.96 -8.36
CA ALA A 63 -8.57 -12.36 -7.26
C ALA A 63 -8.19 -11.13 -6.41
N PRO A 64 -8.40 -11.16 -5.08
CA PRO A 64 -8.40 -9.96 -4.25
C PRO A 64 -6.96 -9.53 -3.88
N PHE A 65 -6.25 -9.02 -4.88
CA PHE A 65 -4.87 -8.55 -4.77
C PHE A 65 -4.76 -7.03 -4.58
N SER A 66 -5.88 -6.30 -4.66
CA SER A 66 -5.87 -4.83 -4.56
C SER A 66 -5.90 -4.37 -3.11
N TYR A 67 -4.73 -4.03 -2.57
CA TYR A 67 -4.56 -3.46 -1.23
C TYR A 67 -4.14 -1.99 -1.26
N THR A 68 -4.36 -1.29 -2.38
CA THR A 68 -3.89 0.08 -2.61
C THR A 68 -4.38 1.08 -1.57
N MET A 69 -5.61 0.91 -1.08
CA MET A 69 -6.15 1.73 0.01
C MET A 69 -5.35 1.65 1.31
N ALA A 70 -4.56 0.58 1.51
CA ALA A 70 -3.72 0.42 2.70
C ALA A 70 -2.46 1.30 2.64
N PHE A 71 -2.07 1.80 1.47
CA PHE A 71 -0.81 2.54 1.30
C PHE A 71 -0.75 3.77 2.20
N GLY A 72 -1.80 4.61 2.18
CA GLY A 72 -1.89 5.78 3.05
C GLY A 72 -1.76 5.44 4.55
N PRO A 73 -2.69 4.65 5.13
CA PRO A 73 -2.67 4.28 6.54
C PRO A 73 -1.35 3.65 6.97
N LEU A 74 -0.79 2.73 6.17
CA LEU A 74 0.46 2.04 6.50
C LEU A 74 1.64 3.01 6.54
N VAL A 75 1.73 3.95 5.60
CA VAL A 75 2.79 4.97 5.59
C VAL A 75 2.71 5.89 6.80
N TRP A 76 1.49 6.30 7.17
CA TRP A 76 1.29 7.14 8.35
C TRP A 76 1.61 6.40 9.65
N LEU A 77 1.13 5.17 9.81
CA LEU A 77 1.40 4.34 10.98
C LEU A 77 2.88 3.98 11.10
N TYR A 78 3.53 3.70 9.98
CA TYR A 78 4.97 3.51 9.89
C TYR A 78 5.72 4.74 10.43
N THR A 79 5.39 5.92 9.89
CA THR A 79 6.01 7.19 10.32
C THR A 79 5.79 7.45 11.81
N ARG A 80 4.58 7.21 12.32
CA ARG A 80 4.28 7.37 13.76
C ARG A 80 5.08 6.42 14.64
N ALA A 81 5.09 5.13 14.29
CA ALA A 81 5.79 4.12 15.06
C ALA A 81 7.31 4.36 15.09
N LEU A 82 7.86 4.87 14.00
CA LEU A 82 9.29 5.17 13.86
C LEU A 82 9.74 6.32 14.78
N ILE A 83 8.87 7.31 15.00
CA ILE A 83 9.14 8.45 15.90
C ILE A 83 8.61 8.21 17.32
N GLY A 84 8.26 6.97 17.66
CA GLY A 84 7.81 6.58 19.00
C GLY A 84 6.39 7.00 19.39
N LEU A 85 5.57 7.47 18.44
CA LEU A 85 4.17 7.81 18.72
C LEU A 85 3.28 6.55 18.78
N PRO A 86 2.27 6.52 19.67
CA PRO A 86 1.39 5.36 19.82
C PRO A 86 0.54 5.12 18.57
N THR A 87 0.24 3.85 18.26
CA THR A 87 -0.59 3.45 17.10
C THR A 87 -1.81 2.59 17.49
N ALA A 88 -2.13 2.47 18.78
CA ALA A 88 -3.08 1.49 19.33
C ALA A 88 -4.53 1.55 18.81
N LYS A 89 -4.93 2.62 18.11
CA LYS A 89 -6.28 2.78 17.52
C LYS A 89 -6.28 2.72 15.99
N ALA A 90 -5.32 2.00 15.40
CA ALA A 90 -5.10 1.96 13.97
C ALA A 90 -6.20 1.23 13.16
N TRP A 91 -6.92 0.30 13.77
CA TRP A 91 -7.80 -0.65 13.06
C TRP A 91 -8.92 0.01 12.24
N GLY A 92 -9.48 1.13 12.72
CA GLY A 92 -10.53 1.85 11.99
C GLY A 92 -10.08 2.38 10.63
N HIS A 93 -8.79 2.68 10.48
CA HIS A 93 -8.22 3.18 9.23
C HIS A 93 -8.11 2.11 8.14
N PHE A 94 -8.27 0.82 8.50
CA PHE A 94 -8.27 -0.30 7.56
C PHE A 94 -9.67 -0.75 7.15
N ILE A 95 -10.74 -0.14 7.68
CA ILE A 95 -12.12 -0.44 7.23
C ILE A 95 -12.27 -0.24 5.70
N PRO A 96 -11.80 0.87 5.09
CA PRO A 96 -11.88 1.03 3.64
C PRO A 96 -11.08 -0.04 2.87
N VAL A 97 -9.95 -0.49 3.43
CA VAL A 97 -9.12 -1.56 2.86
C VAL A 97 -9.90 -2.88 2.85
N CYS A 98 -10.53 -3.21 3.97
CA CYS A 98 -11.39 -4.40 4.08
C CYS A 98 -12.58 -4.33 3.12
N ALA A 99 -13.20 -3.16 2.97
CA ALA A 99 -14.30 -2.97 2.03
C ALA A 99 -13.86 -3.20 0.57
N HIS A 100 -12.69 -2.69 0.18
CA HIS A 100 -12.12 -2.92 -1.14
C HIS A 100 -11.77 -4.40 -1.36
N PHE A 101 -11.12 -5.03 -0.38
CA PHE A 101 -10.81 -6.45 -0.44
C PHE A 101 -12.09 -7.30 -0.60
N LEU A 102 -13.12 -7.02 0.19
CA LEU A 102 -14.38 -7.76 0.15
C LEU A 102 -15.13 -7.57 -1.16
N SER A 103 -15.08 -6.38 -1.78
CA SER A 103 -15.75 -6.14 -3.06
C SER A 103 -15.22 -7.05 -4.18
N GLN A 104 -13.94 -7.44 -4.11
CA GLN A 104 -13.32 -8.41 -5.02
C GLN A 104 -13.48 -9.85 -4.53
N ALA A 105 -13.20 -10.11 -3.26
CA ALA A 105 -13.19 -11.46 -2.68
C ALA A 105 -14.56 -12.14 -2.73
N LEU A 106 -15.66 -11.39 -2.61
CA LEU A 106 -17.02 -11.93 -2.71
C LEU A 106 -17.38 -12.34 -4.15
N VAL A 107 -16.79 -11.68 -5.15
CA VAL A 107 -17.02 -11.96 -6.57
C VAL A 107 -16.08 -13.05 -7.10
N PHE A 108 -14.89 -13.16 -6.51
CA PHE A 108 -13.86 -14.13 -6.88
C PHE A 108 -14.32 -15.60 -7.00
N PRO A 109 -15.17 -16.17 -6.11
CA PRO A 109 -15.58 -17.56 -6.24
C PRO A 109 -16.68 -17.79 -7.28
N LEU A 110 -17.26 -16.74 -7.86
CA LEU A 110 -18.41 -16.84 -8.76
C LEU A 110 -18.03 -17.36 -10.17
N PRO A 111 -18.98 -17.92 -10.93
CA PRO A 111 -18.75 -18.30 -12.32
C PRO A 111 -18.31 -17.12 -13.19
N LEU A 112 -17.48 -17.39 -14.20
CA LEU A 112 -16.92 -16.36 -15.09
C LEU A 112 -17.99 -15.48 -15.75
N ALA A 113 -19.11 -16.07 -16.18
CA ALA A 113 -20.21 -15.31 -16.77
C ALA A 113 -20.80 -14.28 -15.81
N THR A 114 -20.98 -14.65 -14.54
CA THR A 114 -21.46 -13.76 -13.48
C THR A 114 -20.45 -12.66 -13.18
N LYS A 115 -19.15 -12.99 -13.15
CA LYS A 115 -18.08 -12.01 -12.99
C LYS A 115 -18.09 -10.97 -14.10
N ASN A 116 -18.18 -11.40 -15.36
CA ASN A 116 -18.19 -10.51 -16.51
C ASN A 116 -19.44 -9.61 -16.53
N TRP A 117 -20.60 -10.16 -16.17
CA TRP A 117 -21.82 -9.37 -16.04
C TRP A 117 -21.70 -8.31 -14.94
N TRP A 118 -21.22 -8.71 -13.76
CA TRP A 118 -20.96 -7.79 -12.64
C TRP A 118 -19.95 -6.71 -13.01
N ASP A 119 -18.91 -7.10 -13.74
CA ASP A 119 -17.87 -6.19 -14.19
C ASP A 119 -18.43 -5.08 -15.07
N ALA A 120 -19.21 -5.48 -16.08
CA ALA A 120 -19.81 -4.56 -17.05
C ALA A 120 -20.84 -3.61 -16.44
N ILE A 121 -21.65 -4.07 -15.48
CA ILE A 121 -22.79 -3.28 -14.97
C ILE A 121 -22.48 -2.50 -13.69
N ALA A 122 -21.54 -2.97 -12.87
CA ALA A 122 -21.29 -2.42 -11.54
C ALA A 122 -19.81 -2.12 -11.29
N HIS A 123 -18.91 -3.09 -11.51
CA HIS A 123 -17.53 -2.93 -11.08
C HIS A 123 -16.76 -1.87 -11.87
N ALA A 124 -16.63 -2.05 -13.18
CA ALA A 124 -15.91 -1.15 -14.06
C ALA A 124 -16.49 0.29 -14.06
N PRO A 125 -17.82 0.50 -14.17
CA PRO A 125 -18.35 1.87 -14.25
C PRO A 125 -18.38 2.63 -12.92
N TYR A 126 -18.50 1.95 -11.78
CA TYR A 126 -18.75 2.61 -10.50
C TYR A 126 -17.78 2.22 -9.39
N ILE A 127 -17.55 0.93 -9.18
CA ILE A 127 -16.77 0.45 -8.01
C ILE A 127 -15.27 0.71 -8.20
N SER A 128 -14.71 0.43 -9.37
CA SER A 128 -13.29 0.65 -9.65
C SER A 128 -12.92 2.14 -9.54
N PRO A 129 -13.62 3.07 -10.22
CA PRO A 129 -13.30 4.50 -10.12
C PRO A 129 -13.46 5.04 -8.69
N LEU A 130 -14.48 4.57 -7.97
CA LEU A 130 -14.69 4.93 -6.57
C LEU A 130 -13.48 4.55 -5.69
N PHE A 131 -12.99 3.31 -5.81
CA PHE A 131 -11.85 2.85 -5.02
C PHE A 131 -10.53 3.47 -5.47
N GLU A 132 -10.36 3.81 -6.74
CA GLU A 132 -9.20 4.54 -7.26
C GLU A 132 -9.15 5.97 -6.69
N ILE A 133 -10.24 6.73 -6.80
CA ILE A 133 -10.36 8.07 -6.21
C ILE A 133 -10.13 8.01 -4.71
N ALA A 134 -10.78 7.08 -4.03
CA ALA A 134 -10.65 6.95 -2.58
C ALA A 134 -9.24 6.48 -2.15
N THR A 135 -8.51 5.75 -3.01
CA THR A 135 -7.08 5.46 -2.82
C THR A 135 -6.24 6.72 -2.90
N ILE A 136 -6.46 7.58 -3.90
CA ILE A 136 -5.73 8.86 -4.04
C ILE A 136 -6.00 9.74 -2.82
N VAL A 137 -7.26 9.87 -2.42
CA VAL A 137 -7.66 10.63 -1.22
C VAL A 137 -6.98 10.06 0.03
N SER A 138 -6.95 8.73 0.18
CA SER A 138 -6.26 8.05 1.28
C SER A 138 -4.77 8.40 1.31
N ILE A 139 -4.07 8.24 0.19
CA ILE A 139 -2.64 8.56 0.08
C ILE A 139 -2.37 10.04 0.39
N ALA A 140 -3.19 10.96 -0.12
CA ALA A 140 -3.05 12.39 0.12
C ALA A 140 -3.28 12.76 1.60
N LEU A 141 -4.36 12.25 2.20
CA LEU A 141 -4.70 12.51 3.61
C LEU A 141 -3.64 11.97 4.56
N TYR A 142 -3.33 10.67 4.45
CA TYR A 142 -2.37 10.03 5.36
C TYR A 142 -0.93 10.44 5.06
N GLY A 143 -0.58 10.73 3.81
CA GLY A 143 0.71 11.32 3.44
C GLY A 143 0.90 12.70 4.09
N THR A 144 -0.14 13.52 4.11
CA THR A 144 -0.12 14.82 4.81
C THR A 144 0.04 14.63 6.32
N LEU A 145 -0.69 13.68 6.93
CA LEU A 145 -0.54 13.37 8.35
C LEU A 145 0.87 12.85 8.69
N ALA A 146 1.43 11.98 7.85
CA ALA A 146 2.79 11.47 7.98
C ALA A 146 3.81 12.62 7.90
N TYR A 147 3.64 13.53 6.94
CA TYR A 147 4.49 14.71 6.79
C TYR A 147 4.41 15.65 8.01
N ARG A 148 3.21 15.87 8.57
CA ARG A 148 3.03 16.66 9.79
C ARG A 148 3.75 16.03 10.99
N CYS A 149 3.64 14.71 11.16
CA CYS A 149 4.37 13.95 12.19
C CYS A 149 5.88 14.10 12.02
N TYR A 150 6.39 13.88 10.80
CA TYR A 150 7.80 14.07 10.47
C TYR A 150 8.29 15.49 10.78
N ARG A 151 7.54 16.53 10.37
CA ARG A 151 7.91 17.93 10.61
C ARG A 151 7.88 18.34 12.08
N ALA A 152 7.01 17.76 12.88
CA ALA A 152 6.97 18.01 14.31
C ALA A 152 8.21 17.39 14.98
N TYR A 153 8.52 16.14 14.63
CA TYR A 153 9.71 15.44 15.13
C TYR A 153 11.02 16.12 14.72
N ALA A 154 11.14 16.53 13.45
CA ALA A 154 12.33 17.20 12.95
C ALA A 154 12.59 18.56 13.64
N ARG A 155 11.53 19.30 14.01
CA ARG A 155 11.65 20.55 14.78
C ARG A 155 12.12 20.28 16.20
N TRP A 156 11.47 19.34 16.88
CA TRP A 156 11.87 18.92 18.23
C TRP A 156 13.34 18.46 18.29
N LEU A 157 13.80 17.72 17.29
CA LEU A 157 15.19 17.26 17.21
C LEU A 157 16.18 18.43 16.97
N GLY A 158 15.76 19.46 16.24
CA GLY A 158 16.56 20.67 16.04
C GLY A 158 16.72 21.47 17.33
N ASP A 159 15.67 21.57 18.13
CA ASP A 159 15.68 22.29 19.41
C ASP A 159 16.43 21.52 20.52
N ALA A 160 16.51 20.19 20.42
CA ALA A 160 17.13 19.32 21.42
C ALA A 160 18.63 18.98 21.15
N ARG A 161 19.17 19.31 19.97
CA ARG A 161 20.54 18.92 19.57
C ARG A 161 21.60 19.94 20.01
N ALA A 162 22.06 19.80 21.26
CA ALA A 162 23.45 20.11 21.59
C ALA A 162 24.36 18.89 21.37
N ASP A 163 23.91 17.67 21.69
CA ASP A 163 24.73 16.44 21.59
C ASP A 163 23.85 15.18 21.38
N ALA A 164 23.70 14.64 20.15
CA ALA A 164 23.39 13.20 19.86
C ALA A 164 23.07 12.86 18.37
N VAL A 165 24.02 12.13 17.75
CA VAL A 165 24.05 10.91 16.87
C VAL A 165 22.89 10.49 15.90
N ASP A 166 23.34 10.10 14.69
CA ASP A 166 22.89 9.22 13.56
C ASP A 166 21.47 9.13 12.98
N PHE A 167 20.38 9.52 13.64
CA PHE A 167 19.07 9.39 12.97
C PHE A 167 18.81 10.58 12.04
N ASP A 168 18.93 10.37 10.72
CA ASP A 168 18.56 11.34 9.69
C ASP A 168 17.12 11.10 9.21
N PRO A 169 16.13 11.91 9.62
CA PRO A 169 14.74 11.67 9.24
C PRO A 169 14.44 12.11 7.80
N ARG A 170 15.40 12.69 7.05
CA ARG A 170 15.18 13.21 5.68
C ARG A 170 14.70 12.15 4.69
N TRP A 171 15.03 10.88 4.88
CA TRP A 171 14.57 9.81 3.98
C TRP A 171 13.03 9.63 4.05
N ILE A 172 12.37 9.92 5.19
CA ILE A 172 10.90 9.86 5.31
C ILE A 172 10.28 10.90 4.38
N ARG A 173 10.82 12.12 4.36
CA ARG A 173 10.38 13.18 3.45
C ARG A 173 10.57 12.75 2.00
N ASN A 174 11.74 12.22 1.65
CA ASN A 174 12.03 11.80 0.27
C ASN A 174 11.08 10.67 -0.17
N PHE A 175 10.78 9.72 0.72
CA PHE A 175 9.81 8.66 0.49
C PHE A 175 8.39 9.22 0.26
N LEU A 176 7.93 10.17 1.10
CA LEU A 176 6.63 10.82 0.92
C LEU A 176 6.53 11.60 -0.40
N ILE A 177 7.61 12.28 -0.80
CA ILE A 177 7.68 12.97 -2.10
C ILE A 177 7.61 11.97 -3.24
N ALA A 178 8.39 10.89 -3.18
CA ALA A 178 8.36 9.84 -4.21
C ALA A 178 6.95 9.22 -4.32
N MET A 179 6.31 8.92 -3.19
CA MET A 179 4.93 8.43 -3.18
C MET A 179 3.95 9.42 -3.80
N LEU A 180 4.08 10.72 -3.51
CA LEU A 180 3.27 11.77 -4.12
C LEU A 180 3.47 11.83 -5.64
N VAL A 181 4.72 11.83 -6.11
CA VAL A 181 5.05 11.86 -7.55
C VAL A 181 4.45 10.64 -8.26
N VAL A 182 4.62 9.44 -7.69
CA VAL A 182 4.03 8.21 -8.24
C VAL A 182 2.50 8.29 -8.26
N THR A 183 1.88 8.84 -7.23
CA THR A 183 0.42 8.99 -7.17
C THR A 183 -0.08 9.98 -8.21
N ILE A 184 0.60 11.11 -8.40
CA ILE A 184 0.28 12.09 -9.45
C ILE A 184 0.42 11.45 -10.83
N ALA A 185 1.52 10.73 -11.08
CA ALA A 185 1.71 10.01 -12.33
C ALA A 185 0.57 9.00 -12.56
N TRP A 186 0.18 8.25 -11.53
CA TRP A 186 -0.92 7.29 -11.60
C TRP A 186 -2.26 7.97 -11.93
N THR A 187 -2.54 9.17 -11.40
CA THR A 187 -3.78 9.89 -11.72
C THR A 187 -3.93 10.24 -13.20
N GLY A 188 -2.83 10.33 -13.95
CA GLY A 188 -2.86 10.56 -15.41
C GLY A 188 -3.29 9.34 -16.24
N PHE A 189 -3.45 8.17 -15.62
CA PHE A 189 -3.87 6.93 -16.27
C PHE A 189 -5.28 6.46 -15.84
N LEU A 190 -5.97 7.24 -15.00
CA LEU A 190 -7.38 7.05 -14.64
C LEU A 190 -8.29 7.66 -15.70
#